data_AF-A0A5R8L5P3-F1
#
_entry.id   AF-A0A5R8L5P3-F1
#
_cell.length_a   1.000
_cell.length_b   1.000
_cell.length_c   1.000
_cell.angle_alpha   90.00
_cell.angle_beta   90.00
_cell.angle_gamma   90.00
#
_symmetry.space_group_name_H-M   'P 1'
#
loop_
_entity.id
_entity.type
_entity.pdbx_description
1 polymer ?
#
loop_
_entity_poly.entity_id
_entity_poly.type
_entity_poly.pdbx_seq_one_letter_code
_entity_poly.pdbx_strand_id
1 'polypeptide(L)'
;MRGHIAGTLIVAVSLIVAMAIFCAGGYYFVGYQEWDVGAATYVYRDRPFSGAVLGASVVASGVVLCGAAMLVLRVARRQGTPMIDDCPVRADVR
;
A
#
# COMPACT_ATOMS: atom_id res chain seq x y z
N MET A 1 -23.63 -1.20 9.40
CA MET A 1 -22.16 -1.00 9.40
C MET A 1 -21.34 -2.26 9.10
N ARG A 2 -21.63 -3.45 9.67
CA ARG A 2 -20.84 -4.68 9.44
C ARG A 2 -20.74 -5.12 7.96
N GLY A 3 -21.81 -4.99 7.17
CA GLY A 3 -21.81 -5.34 5.73
C GLY A 3 -20.94 -4.40 4.87
N HIS A 4 -20.90 -3.10 5.18
CA HIS A 4 -20.07 -2.14 4.45
C HIS A 4 -18.57 -2.39 4.66
N ILE A 5 -18.16 -2.75 5.88
CA ILE A 5 -16.75 -3.06 6.20
C ILE A 5 -16.29 -4.34 5.48
N ALA A 6 -17.16 -5.35 5.37
CA ALA A 6 -16.85 -6.56 4.61
C ALA A 6 -16.72 -6.26 3.11
N GLY A 7 -17.63 -5.45 2.55
CA GLY A 7 -17.58 -5.03 1.15
C GLY A 7 -16.33 -4.23 0.81
N THR A 8 -15.96 -3.24 1.63
CA THR A 8 -14.74 -2.45 1.39
C THR A 8 -13.47 -3.29 1.47
N LEU A 9 -13.42 -4.29 2.35
CA LEU A 9 -12.28 -5.19 2.48
C LEU A 9 -12.13 -6.10 1.24
N ILE A 10 -13.24 -6.62 0.71
CA ILE A 10 -13.22 -7.43 -0.53
C ILE A 10 -12.72 -6.59 -1.71
N VAL A 11 -13.23 -5.36 -1.86
CA VAL A 11 -12.80 -4.45 -2.93
C VAL A 11 -11.31 -4.12 -2.79
N ALA A 12 -10.84 -3.76 -1.59
CA ALA A 12 -9.44 -3.46 -1.35
C ALA A 12 -8.51 -4.64 -1.70
N VAL A 13 -8.86 -5.86 -1.25
CA VAL A 13 -8.08 -7.06 -1.58
C VAL A 13 -8.08 -7.32 -3.08
N SER A 14 -9.22 -7.17 -3.76
CA SER A 14 -9.29 -7.38 -5.21
C SER A 14 -8.41 -6.40 -6.00
N LEU A 15 -8.33 -5.14 -5.56
CA LEU A 15 -7.46 -4.13 -6.16
C LEU A 15 -5.98 -4.44 -5.94
N ILE A 16 -5.61 -4.90 -4.73
CA ILE A 16 -4.23 -5.32 -4.42
C ILE A 16 -3.82 -6.50 -5.32
N VAL A 17 -4.69 -7.49 -5.48
CA VAL A 17 -4.44 -8.66 -6.34
C VAL A 17 -4.32 -8.24 -7.80
N ALA A 18 -5.23 -7.40 -8.29
CA ALA A 18 -5.17 -6.90 -9.66
C ALA A 18 -3.85 -6.14 -9.93
N MET A 19 -3.42 -5.30 -8.98
CA MET A 19 -2.16 -4.57 -9.09
C MET A 19 -0.95 -5.50 -9.05
N ALA A 20 -0.96 -6.53 -8.19
CA ALA A 20 0.10 -7.52 -8.14
C ALA A 20 0.24 -8.31 -9.46
N ILE A 21 -0.88 -8.70 -10.07
CA ILE A 21 -0.90 -9.39 -11.37
C ILE A 21 -0.36 -8.47 -12.47
N PHE A 22 -0.80 -7.21 -12.50
CA PHE A 22 -0.31 -6.22 -13.46
C PHE A 22 1.20 -6.00 -13.30
N CYS A 23 1.67 -5.84 -12.06
CA CYS A 23 3.08 -5.69 -11.75
C CYS A 23 3.92 -6.93 -12.08
N ALA A 24 3.37 -8.14 -11.98
CA ALA A 24 4.10 -9.38 -12.27
C ALA A 24 4.28 -9.65 -13.77
N GLY A 25 3.53 -8.98 -14.63
CA GLY A 25 3.37 -9.30 -16.06
C GLY A 25 4.49 -8.83 -17.01
N GLY A 26 5.74 -8.65 -16.57
CA GLY A 26 6.82 -8.28 -17.49
C GLY A 26 8.13 -7.83 -16.85
N TYR A 27 8.95 -7.15 -17.64
CA TYR A 27 10.16 -6.46 -17.20
C TYR A 27 9.95 -4.96 -17.28
N TYR A 28 10.35 -4.26 -16.23
CA TYR A 28 10.34 -2.80 -16.17
C TYR A 28 11.76 -2.30 -16.33
N PHE A 29 11.96 -1.24 -17.09
CA PHE A 29 13.28 -0.65 -17.27
C PHE A 29 13.45 0.48 -16.26
N VAL A 30 14.48 0.37 -15.42
CA VAL A 30 14.84 1.41 -14.46
C VAL A 30 16.11 2.07 -14.95
N GLY A 31 16.00 3.37 -15.24
CA GLY A 31 17.12 4.22 -15.59
C GLY A 31 18.03 4.43 -14.38
N TYR A 32 19.32 4.24 -14.58
CA TYR A 32 20.36 4.52 -13.59
C TYR A 32 21.50 5.27 -14.25
N GLN A 33 22.18 6.12 -13.49
CA GLN A 33 23.39 6.79 -13.97
C GLN A 33 24.60 5.88 -13.73
N GLU A 34 25.39 5.69 -14.78
CA GLU A 34 26.64 4.95 -14.75
C GLU A 34 27.76 5.84 -15.29
N TRP A 35 28.94 5.81 -14.65
CA TRP A 35 30.11 6.54 -15.16
C TRP A 35 30.66 5.82 -16.39
N ASP A 36 30.69 6.51 -17.53
CA ASP A 36 31.26 5.98 -18.75
C ASP A 36 32.69 6.51 -18.93
N VAL A 37 33.66 5.60 -18.85
CA VAL A 37 35.10 5.91 -18.96
C VAL A 37 35.45 6.41 -20.37
N GLY A 38 34.77 5.93 -21.41
CA GLY A 38 35.06 6.31 -22.81
C GLY A 38 34.58 7.72 -23.15
N ALA A 39 33.47 8.14 -22.57
CA ALA A 39 32.90 9.48 -22.75
C ALA A 39 33.28 10.47 -21.64
N ALA A 40 34.00 10.02 -20.61
CA ALA A 40 34.38 10.80 -19.41
C ALA A 40 33.19 11.55 -18.78
N THR A 41 32.02 10.92 -18.76
CA THR A 41 30.77 11.53 -18.30
C THR A 41 29.82 10.48 -17.72
N TYR A 42 28.81 10.93 -16.96
CA TYR A 42 27.71 10.08 -16.51
C TYR A 42 26.69 9.89 -17.63
N VAL A 43 26.40 8.63 -17.95
CA VAL A 43 25.42 8.27 -18.98
C VAL A 43 24.26 7.52 -18.32
N TYR A 44 23.04 7.81 -18.74
CA TYR A 44 21.87 7.05 -18.34
C TYR A 44 21.83 5.71 -19.08
N ARG A 45 21.69 4.62 -18.33
CA ARG A 45 21.48 3.27 -18.86
C ARG A 45 20.26 2.64 -18.19
N ASP A 46 19.64 1.69 -18.87
CA ASP A 46 18.49 0.97 -18.35
C ASP A 46 18.90 -0.44 -17.92
N ARG A 47 18.48 -0.87 -16.72
CA ARG A 47 18.52 -2.30 -16.36
C ARG A 47 17.11 -2.88 -16.37
N PRO A 48 16.95 -4.14 -16.84
CA PRO A 48 15.70 -4.85 -16.68
C PRO A 48 15.49 -5.17 -15.20
N PHE A 49 14.37 -4.73 -14.66
CA PHE A 49 13.86 -5.06 -13.35
C PHE A 49 12.70 -6.03 -13.49
N SER A 50 12.76 -7.16 -12.79
CA SER A 50 11.72 -8.19 -12.88
C SER A 50 10.42 -7.71 -12.24
N GLY A 51 9.34 -7.71 -13.02
CA GLY A 51 8.01 -7.40 -12.53
C GLY A 51 7.54 -8.33 -11.42
N ALA A 52 8.02 -9.57 -11.39
CA ALA A 52 7.72 -10.52 -10.31
C ALA A 52 8.14 -9.97 -8.93
N VAL A 53 9.24 -9.21 -8.87
CA VAL A 53 9.70 -8.57 -7.63
C VAL A 53 8.73 -7.46 -7.22
N LEU A 54 8.28 -6.62 -8.16
CA LEU A 54 7.28 -5.59 -7.91
C LEU A 54 5.96 -6.20 -7.43
N GLY A 55 5.48 -7.24 -8.11
CA GLY A 55 4.27 -7.97 -7.72
C GLY A 55 4.39 -8.52 -6.30
N ALA A 56 5.53 -9.13 -5.94
CA ALA A 56 5.77 -9.62 -4.59
C ALA A 56 5.77 -8.49 -3.55
N SER A 57 6.38 -7.33 -3.86
CA SER A 57 6.36 -6.15 -2.97
C SER A 57 4.95 -5.61 -2.73
N VAL A 58 4.11 -5.57 -3.77
CA VAL A 58 2.71 -5.15 -3.67
C VAL A 58 1.92 -6.09 -2.76
N VAL A 59 2.08 -7.40 -2.95
CA VAL A 59 1.42 -8.41 -2.10
C VAL A 59 1.86 -8.29 -0.65
N ALA A 60 3.17 -8.20 -0.39
CA ALA A 60 3.70 -8.06 0.96
C ALA A 60 3.14 -6.81 1.67
N SER A 61 3.14 -5.67 0.97
CA SER A 61 2.59 -4.41 1.48
C SER A 61 1.09 -4.52 1.79
N GLY A 62 0.33 -5.16 0.89
CA GLY A 62 -1.09 -5.43 1.09
C GLY A 62 -1.36 -6.27 2.33
N VAL A 63 -0.59 -7.34 2.55
CA VAL A 63 -0.72 -8.21 3.74
C VAL A 63 -0.43 -7.42 5.01
N VAL A 64 0.61 -6.60 5.03
CA VAL A 64 0.96 -5.75 6.19
C VAL A 64 -0.16 -4.77 6.51
N LEU A 65 -0.69 -4.06 5.51
CA LEU A 65 -1.78 -3.10 5.70
C LEU A 65 -3.07 -3.77 6.16
N CYS A 66 -3.46 -4.90 5.56
CA CYS A 66 -4.62 -5.66 5.98
C CYS A 66 -4.46 -6.19 7.41
N GLY A 67 -3.26 -6.68 7.76
CA GLY A 67 -2.94 -7.13 9.11
C GLY A 67 -3.05 -6.00 10.15
N ALA A 68 -2.48 -4.83 9.84
CA ALA A 68 -2.57 -3.64 10.68
C ALA A 68 -4.02 -3.19 10.89
N ALA A 69 -4.83 -3.13 9.82
CA ALA A 69 -6.25 -2.77 9.92
C ALA A 69 -7.03 -3.76 10.81
N MET A 70 -6.76 -5.06 10.70
CA MET A 70 -7.38 -6.08 11.54
C MET A 70 -6.95 -5.95 13.02
N LEU A 71 -5.69 -5.61 13.28
CA LEU A 71 -5.21 -5.33 14.64
C LEU A 71 -5.91 -4.11 15.24
N VAL A 72 -6.01 -3.01 14.50
CA VAL A 72 -6.73 -1.80 14.94
C VAL A 72 -8.19 -2.14 15.28
N LEU A 73 -8.88 -2.90 14.42
CA LEU A 73 -10.25 -3.34 14.67
C LEU A 73 -10.36 -4.25 15.92
N ARG A 74 -9.37 -5.11 16.16
CA ARG A 74 -9.33 -5.97 17.37
C ARG A 74 -9.11 -5.16 18.63
N VAL A 75 -8.21 -4.18 18.60
CA VAL A 75 -7.93 -3.27 19.72
C VAL A 75 -9.16 -2.42 20.03
N ALA A 76 -9.76 -1.80 19.01
CA ALA A 76 -11.00 -1.01 19.17
C ALA A 76 -12.15 -1.84 19.75
N ARG A 77 -12.29 -3.11 19.35
CA ARG A 77 -13.29 -4.03 19.93
C ARG A 77 -13.01 -4.39 21.40
N ARG A 78 -11.74 -4.47 21.82
CA ARG A 78 -11.37 -4.77 23.21
C ARG A 78 -11.51 -3.56 24.14
N GLN A 79 -11.35 -2.35 23.63
CA GLN A 79 -11.47 -1.11 24.43
C GLN A 79 -12.93 -0.64 24.61
N GLY A 80 -13.91 -1.25 23.94
CA GLY A 80 -15.33 -0.98 24.17
C GLY A 80 -15.83 0.38 23.67
N THR A 81 -14.96 1.30 23.30
CA THR A 81 -15.29 2.61 22.72
C THR A 81 -14.72 2.70 21.30
N PRO A 82 -15.54 3.02 20.29
CA PRO A 82 -15.00 3.43 19.00
C PRO A 82 -14.24 4.74 19.23
N MET A 83 -12.96 4.75 18.90
CA MET A 83 -12.09 5.91 18.80
C MET A 83 -12.55 6.77 17.60
N ILE A 84 -13.78 7.28 17.68
CA ILE A 84 -14.40 8.22 16.76
C ILE A 84 -14.58 9.50 17.58
N ASP A 85 -13.88 10.54 17.16
CA ASP A 85 -14.13 11.95 17.49
C ASP A 85 -14.39 12.27 18.98
N ASP A 86 -13.33 12.63 19.69
CA ASP A 86 -13.43 13.75 20.64
C ASP A 86 -13.60 15.05 19.82
N CYS A 87 -14.73 15.16 19.09
CA CYS A 87 -15.24 16.47 18.72
C CYS A 87 -15.74 17.10 20.02
N PRO A 88 -15.19 18.23 20.49
CA PRO A 88 -15.65 18.85 21.72
C PRO A 88 -17.13 19.19 21.55
N VAL A 89 -17.96 18.48 22.32
CA VAL A 89 -19.38 18.76 22.53
C VAL A 89 -19.54 20.26 22.80
N ARG A 90 -20.41 20.88 21.98
CA ARG A 90 -20.93 22.24 22.10
C ARG A 90 -20.72 22.84 23.50
N ALA A 91 -19.88 23.86 23.59
CA ALA A 91 -19.96 24.81 24.68
C ALA A 91 -21.30 25.53 24.56
N ASP A 92 -22.21 25.24 25.49
CA ASP A 92 -23.38 26.06 25.76
C ASP A 92 -22.94 27.52 25.94
N VAL A 93 -23.34 28.39 25.02
CA VAL A 93 -23.33 29.84 25.23
C VAL A 93 -24.77 30.26 25.38
N ARG A 94 -25.18 30.43 26.64
CA ARG A 94 -26.40 31.15 27.01
C ARG A 94 -25.99 32.39 27.77
#